data_AF-A0A1A3QWA5-F1
#
_entry.id   AF-A0A1A3QWA5-F1
#
_cell.length_a   1.000
_cell.length_b   1.000
_cell.length_c   1.000
_cell.angle_alpha   90.00
_cell.angle_beta   90.00
_cell.angle_gamma   90.00
#
_symmetry.space_group_name_H-M   'P 1'
#
loop_
_entity.id
_entity.type
_entity.pdbx_description
1 polymer ?
#
loop_
_entity_poly.entity_id
_entity_poly.type
_entity_poly.pdbx_seq_one_letter_code
_entity_poly.pdbx_strand_id
1 'polypeptide(L)'
;MPNLRIRQAAELLGVSDDTVRRWINQGTLSVTHDAAGRKVIASEDLAEFSRANAPAPPPDPLSIGSSARNRFVGLVTRVISDTVMSQVEMQCGPHTVVSLMSTAAAEELKLRPGSVAVAVVKATTVIVETARPGAAMASD
;
A
#
# COMPACT_ATOMS: atom_id res chain seq x y z
N MET A 1 16.78 -14.18 -8.62
CA MET A 1 15.87 -13.19 -7.98
C MET A 1 16.59 -11.85 -7.94
N PRO A 2 15.90 -10.71 -8.13
CA PRO A 2 16.58 -9.43 -8.19
C PRO A 2 17.16 -9.05 -6.81
N ASN A 3 18.41 -8.61 -6.80
CA ASN A 3 19.04 -8.02 -5.63
C ASN A 3 18.78 -6.51 -5.65
N LEU A 4 18.28 -5.98 -4.53
CA LEU A 4 17.88 -4.59 -4.38
C LEU A 4 18.95 -3.80 -3.64
N ARG A 5 19.21 -2.58 -4.07
CA ARG A 5 19.99 -1.61 -3.29
C ARG A 5 19.22 -1.20 -2.05
N ILE A 6 19.96 -0.74 -1.04
CA ILE A 6 19.38 -0.17 0.19
C ILE A 6 18.37 0.92 -0.15
N ARG A 7 18.69 1.83 -1.09
CA ARG A 7 17.78 2.87 -1.55
C ARG A 7 16.49 2.32 -2.16
N GLN A 8 16.59 1.33 -3.05
CA GLN A 8 15.42 0.70 -3.66
C GLN A 8 14.55 0.00 -2.60
N ALA A 9 15.18 -0.65 -1.62
CA ALA A 9 14.46 -1.25 -0.51
C ALA A 9 13.77 -0.20 0.37
N ALA A 10 14.43 0.93 0.64
CA ALA A 10 13.88 2.04 1.41
C ALA A 10 12.66 2.66 0.72
N GLU A 11 12.75 2.90 -0.60
CA GLU A 11 11.65 3.39 -1.44
C GLU A 11 10.45 2.43 -1.41
N LEU A 12 10.67 1.12 -1.59
CA LEU A 12 9.60 0.11 -1.55
C LEU A 12 8.93 -0.03 -0.18
N LEU A 13 9.69 0.17 0.90
CA LEU A 13 9.18 0.11 2.27
C LEU A 13 8.59 1.45 2.73
N GLY A 14 8.73 2.53 1.96
CA GLY A 14 8.27 3.87 2.34
C GLY A 14 9.03 4.46 3.53
N VAL A 15 10.32 4.16 3.68
CA VAL A 15 11.19 4.65 4.77
C VAL A 15 12.48 5.26 4.23
N SER A 16 13.30 5.82 5.11
CA SER A 16 14.63 6.35 4.74
C SER A 16 15.69 5.25 4.61
N ASP A 17 16.73 5.49 3.81
CA ASP A 17 17.93 4.64 3.70
C ASP A 17 18.54 4.33 5.07
N ASP A 18 18.59 5.32 5.97
CA ASP A 18 19.14 5.17 7.32
C ASP A 18 18.31 4.21 8.18
N THR A 19 16.99 4.20 7.98
CA THR A 19 16.10 3.23 8.64
C THR A 19 16.41 1.81 8.19
N VAL A 20 16.62 1.59 6.89
CA VAL A 20 17.01 0.28 6.35
C VAL A 20 18.39 -0.14 6.86
N ARG A 21 19.38 0.76 6.85
CA ARG A 21 20.71 0.51 7.41
C ARG A 21 20.66 0.14 8.88
N ARG A 22 19.79 0.79 9.65
CA ARG A 22 19.59 0.50 11.07
C ARG A 22 19.07 -0.93 11.26
N TRP A 23 18.08 -1.38 10.50
CA TRP A 23 17.58 -2.77 10.57
C TRP A 23 18.62 -3.81 10.18
N ILE A 24 19.43 -3.51 9.16
CA ILE A 24 20.57 -4.36 8.78
C ILE A 24 21.57 -4.48 9.94
N ASN A 25 21.95 -3.36 10.55
CA ASN A 25 22.90 -3.34 11.66
C ASN A 25 22.35 -4.05 12.91
N GLN A 26 21.03 -4.06 13.10
CA GLN A 26 20.33 -4.78 14.16
C GLN A 26 20.14 -6.28 13.86
N GLY A 27 20.53 -6.75 12.66
CA GLY A 27 20.34 -8.13 12.23
C GLY A 27 18.89 -8.50 11.90
N THR A 28 17.99 -7.52 11.81
CA THR A 28 16.56 -7.74 11.55
C THR A 28 16.27 -7.88 10.06
N LEU A 29 17.14 -7.36 9.19
CA LEU A 29 17.05 -7.49 7.74
C LEU A 29 18.38 -8.02 7.19
N SER A 30 18.34 -9.16 6.50
CA SER A 30 19.50 -9.80 5.88
C SER A 30 20.07 -8.94 4.74
N VAL A 31 21.39 -8.93 4.61
CA VAL A 31 22.11 -8.23 3.55
C VAL A 31 23.25 -9.09 3.03
N THR A 32 23.51 -9.02 1.73
CA THR A 32 24.68 -9.62 1.08
C THR A 32 25.46 -8.55 0.32
N HIS A 33 26.56 -8.92 -0.32
CA HIS A 33 27.30 -8.05 -1.21
C HIS A 33 27.19 -8.55 -2.64
N ASP A 34 27.04 -7.63 -3.60
CA ASP A 34 27.10 -7.97 -5.02
C ASP A 34 28.55 -8.22 -5.49
N ALA A 35 28.72 -8.58 -6.76
CA ALA A 35 30.03 -8.81 -7.36
C ALA A 35 30.98 -7.58 -7.32
N ALA A 36 30.45 -6.39 -7.09
CA ALA A 36 31.21 -5.14 -6.94
C ALA A 36 31.41 -4.74 -5.47
N GLY A 37 31.11 -5.62 -4.52
CA GLY A 37 31.30 -5.39 -3.08
C GLY A 37 30.28 -4.44 -2.45
N ARG A 38 29.18 -4.12 -3.14
CA ARG A 38 28.16 -3.20 -2.64
C ARG A 38 27.06 -3.97 -1.92
N LYS A 39 26.58 -3.45 -0.80
CA LYS A 39 25.46 -4.03 -0.04
C LYS A 39 24.20 -4.13 -0.90
N VAL A 40 23.58 -5.31 -0.89
CA VAL A 40 22.31 -5.61 -1.57
C VAL A 40 21.43 -6.52 -0.70
N ILE A 41 20.13 -6.40 -0.87
CA ILE A 41 19.11 -7.16 -0.15
C ILE A 41 18.40 -8.04 -1.18
N ALA A 42 18.22 -9.32 -0.87
CA ALA A 42 17.46 -10.21 -1.73
C ALA A 42 15.97 -9.79 -1.71
N SER A 43 15.30 -9.78 -2.87
CA SER A 43 13.90 -9.30 -2.95
C SER A 43 12.95 -10.14 -2.10
N GLU A 44 13.21 -11.44 -1.98
CA GLU A 44 12.48 -12.39 -1.15
C GLU A 44 12.60 -12.06 0.34
N ASP A 45 13.82 -11.79 0.81
CA ASP A 45 14.09 -11.39 2.20
C ASP A 45 13.39 -10.08 2.52
N LEU A 46 13.44 -9.11 1.60
CA LEU A 46 12.74 -7.83 1.77
C LEU A 46 11.22 -8.02 1.81
N ALA A 47 10.67 -8.88 0.97
CA ALA A 47 9.24 -9.16 0.93
C ALA A 47 8.77 -9.87 2.20
N GLU A 48 9.56 -10.81 2.72
CA GLU A 48 9.28 -11.47 4.00
C GLU A 48 9.36 -10.49 5.17
N PHE A 49 10.45 -9.70 5.23
CA PHE A 49 10.62 -8.65 6.22
C PHE A 49 9.44 -7.66 6.21
N SER A 50 9.01 -7.21 5.02
CA SER A 50 7.88 -6.30 4.84
C SER A 50 6.58 -6.88 5.43
N ARG A 51 6.29 -8.17 5.19
CA ARG A 51 5.12 -8.82 5.76
C ARG A 51 5.19 -8.94 7.28
N ALA A 52 6.35 -9.33 7.81
CA ALA A 52 6.54 -9.52 9.26
C ALA A 52 6.51 -8.21 10.05
N ASN A 53 6.91 -7.10 9.42
CA ASN A 53 7.00 -5.78 10.04
C ASN A 53 5.92 -4.80 9.53
N ALA A 54 4.88 -5.31 8.86
CA ALA A 54 3.78 -4.48 8.38
C ALA A 54 3.11 -3.79 9.59
N PRO A 55 2.88 -2.47 9.53
CA PRO A 55 2.13 -1.77 10.56
C PRO A 55 0.78 -2.44 10.77
N ALA A 56 0.35 -2.51 12.03
CA ALA A 56 -1.02 -2.93 12.31
C ALA A 56 -1.98 -1.98 11.56
N PRO A 57 -2.98 -2.53 10.84
CA PRO A 57 -3.97 -1.67 10.20
C PRO A 57 -4.66 -0.81 11.26
N PRO A 58 -5.14 0.40 10.89
CA PRO A 58 -5.93 1.21 11.80
C PRO A 58 -7.09 0.40 12.39
N PRO A 59 -7.51 0.70 13.63
CA PRO A 59 -8.68 0.07 14.22
C PRO A 59 -9.87 0.13 13.25
N ASP A 60 -10.52 -1.01 13.02
CA ASP A 60 -11.68 -1.09 12.16
C ASP A 60 -12.90 -0.50 12.88
N PRO A 61 -13.40 0.69 12.48
CA PRO A 61 -14.47 1.35 13.20
C PRO A 61 -15.83 0.65 13.02
N LEU A 62 -15.95 -0.27 12.05
CA LEU A 62 -17.21 -0.90 11.70
C LEU A 62 -17.39 -2.27 12.38
N SER A 63 -16.30 -2.95 12.77
CA SER A 63 -16.33 -4.28 13.42
C SER A 63 -17.19 -5.34 12.69
N ILE A 64 -17.21 -5.30 11.36
CA ILE A 64 -18.01 -6.22 10.51
C ILE A 64 -17.15 -7.40 10.04
N GLY A 65 -17.66 -8.63 10.18
CA GLY A 65 -17.06 -9.82 9.58
C GLY A 65 -17.13 -9.77 8.05
N SER A 66 -15.99 -9.78 7.36
CA SER A 66 -15.90 -9.63 5.90
C SER A 66 -14.93 -10.63 5.28
N SER A 67 -15.30 -11.22 4.15
CA SER A 67 -14.40 -12.08 3.35
C SER A 67 -13.44 -11.27 2.47
N ALA A 68 -13.69 -9.97 2.30
CA ALA A 68 -12.81 -9.08 1.56
C ALA A 68 -11.54 -8.80 2.38
N ARG A 69 -10.39 -9.13 1.80
CA ARG A 69 -9.07 -9.02 2.47
C ARG A 69 -8.49 -7.61 2.44
N ASN A 70 -8.90 -6.79 1.46
CA ASN A 70 -8.38 -5.44 1.29
C ASN A 70 -9.40 -4.46 1.88
N ARG A 71 -9.10 -3.98 3.10
CA ARG A 71 -9.89 -2.96 3.81
C ARG A 71 -9.01 -1.73 4.01
N PHE A 72 -9.49 -0.60 3.52
CA PHE A 72 -8.78 0.67 3.58
C PHE A 72 -9.59 1.65 4.41
N VAL A 73 -9.18 1.86 5.67
CA VAL A 73 -9.77 2.88 6.54
C VAL A 73 -9.28 4.25 6.06
N GLY A 74 -10.19 5.20 5.89
CA GLY A 74 -9.82 6.53 5.41
C GLY A 74 -10.90 7.58 5.59
N LEU A 75 -10.58 8.78 5.12
CA LEU A 75 -11.47 9.92 5.09
C LEU A 75 -12.00 10.13 3.68
N VAL A 76 -13.31 10.30 3.55
CA VAL A 76 -13.91 10.78 2.30
C VAL A 76 -13.41 12.20 2.07
N THR A 77 -12.83 12.45 0.89
CA THR A 77 -12.30 13.75 0.48
C THR A 77 -13.22 14.44 -0.51
N ARG A 78 -13.96 13.68 -1.32
CA ARG A 78 -14.87 14.21 -2.34
C ARG A 78 -16.03 13.25 -2.63
N VAL A 79 -17.20 13.80 -2.88
CA VAL A 79 -18.37 13.07 -3.38
C VAL A 79 -18.95 13.86 -4.54
N ILE A 80 -19.06 13.23 -5.70
CA ILE A 80 -19.77 13.76 -6.87
C ILE A 80 -20.90 12.79 -7.18
N SER A 81 -22.12 13.30 -7.27
CA SER A 81 -23.30 12.50 -7.56
C SER A 81 -23.96 12.97 -8.84
N ASP A 82 -24.37 12.02 -9.67
CA ASP A 82 -25.39 12.21 -10.68
C ASP A 82 -26.72 11.56 -10.25
N THR A 83 -27.68 11.45 -11.16
CA THR A 83 -29.01 10.89 -10.87
C THR A 83 -28.99 9.41 -10.45
N VAL A 84 -27.99 8.63 -10.87
CA VAL A 84 -27.94 7.17 -10.68
C VAL A 84 -26.70 6.74 -9.90
N MET A 85 -25.56 7.36 -10.18
CA MET A 85 -24.23 6.99 -9.69
C MET A 85 -23.54 8.14 -8.95
N SER A 86 -22.77 7.76 -7.95
CA SER A 86 -21.85 8.62 -7.23
C SER A 86 -20.42 8.12 -7.37
N GLN A 87 -19.51 9.07 -7.58
CA GLN A 87 -18.08 8.92 -7.38
C GLN A 87 -17.72 9.40 -5.97
N VAL A 88 -17.17 8.49 -5.17
CA VAL A 88 -16.69 8.78 -3.82
C VAL A 88 -15.18 8.60 -3.80
N GLU A 89 -14.45 9.64 -3.40
CA GLU A 89 -13.01 9.61 -3.24
C GLU A 89 -12.64 9.60 -1.77
N MET A 90 -11.68 8.77 -1.40
CA MET A 90 -11.19 8.59 -0.05
C MET A 90 -9.68 8.65 0.01
N GLN A 91 -9.14 9.30 1.04
CA GLN A 91 -7.73 9.19 1.41
C GLN A 91 -7.57 8.12 2.50
N CYS A 92 -6.85 7.05 2.18
CA CYS A 92 -6.62 5.89 3.03
C CYS A 92 -5.12 5.68 3.24
N GLY A 93 -4.56 6.25 4.31
CA GLY A 93 -3.10 6.27 4.50
C GLY A 93 -2.40 6.99 3.33
N PRO A 94 -1.39 6.39 2.69
CA PRO A 94 -0.73 6.99 1.52
C PRO A 94 -1.51 6.83 0.21
N HIS A 95 -2.65 6.13 0.22
CA HIS A 95 -3.39 5.78 -0.99
C HIS A 95 -4.66 6.61 -1.15
N THR A 96 -4.97 7.00 -2.40
CA THR A 96 -6.30 7.49 -2.77
C THR A 96 -7.12 6.35 -3.34
N VAL A 97 -8.32 6.14 -2.81
CA VAL A 97 -9.26 5.11 -3.26
C VAL A 97 -10.50 5.79 -3.84
N VAL A 98 -10.90 5.37 -5.04
CA VAL A 98 -12.11 5.87 -5.72
C VAL A 98 -13.11 4.73 -5.83
N SER A 99 -14.34 4.98 -5.38
CA SER A 99 -15.46 4.04 -5.51
C SER A 99 -16.55 4.66 -6.38
N LEU A 100 -17.05 3.87 -7.32
CA LEU A 100 -18.29 4.16 -8.04
C LEU A 100 -19.40 3.31 -7.42
N MET A 101 -20.43 3.96 -6.91
CA MET A 101 -21.59 3.30 -6.29
C MET A 101 -22.88 4.03 -6.68
N SER A 102 -24.05 3.46 -6.38
CA SER A 102 -25.30 4.16 -6.66
C SER A 102 -25.42 5.41 -5.79
N THR A 103 -26.06 6.46 -6.33
CA THR A 103 -26.33 7.69 -5.58
C THR A 103 -27.15 7.40 -4.33
N ALA A 104 -28.13 6.50 -4.42
CA ALA A 104 -28.93 6.07 -3.28
C ALA A 104 -28.08 5.46 -2.15
N ALA A 105 -27.08 4.63 -2.47
CA ALA A 105 -26.20 4.05 -1.46
C ALA A 105 -25.29 5.10 -0.81
N ALA A 106 -24.76 6.04 -1.59
CA ALA A 106 -23.95 7.14 -1.06
C ALA A 106 -24.75 8.05 -0.10
N GLU A 107 -26.01 8.32 -0.44
CA GLU A 107 -26.94 9.09 0.39
C GLU A 107 -27.34 8.34 1.67
N GLU A 108 -27.67 7.04 1.56
CA GLU A 108 -28.02 6.19 2.70
C GLU A 108 -26.88 6.12 3.73
N LEU A 109 -25.64 5.98 3.24
CA LEU A 109 -24.44 6.01 4.06
C LEU A 109 -24.05 7.43 4.50
N LYS A 110 -24.78 8.45 4.04
CA LYS A 110 -24.55 9.88 4.32
C LYS A 110 -23.09 10.24 4.01
N LEU A 111 -22.55 9.82 2.89
CA LEU A 111 -21.15 10.11 2.54
C LEU A 111 -20.99 11.58 2.17
N ARG A 112 -20.00 12.24 2.78
CA ARG A 112 -19.61 13.62 2.50
C ARG A 112 -18.14 13.81 2.85
N PRO A 113 -17.46 14.83 2.29
CA PRO A 113 -16.10 15.16 2.72
C PRO A 113 -15.99 15.24 4.24
N GLY A 114 -14.97 14.58 4.80
CA GLY A 114 -14.73 14.44 6.25
C GLY A 114 -15.33 13.18 6.88
N SER A 115 -16.18 12.41 6.19
CA SER A 115 -16.66 11.12 6.72
C SER A 115 -15.51 10.13 6.89
N VAL A 116 -15.44 9.47 8.05
CA VAL A 116 -14.63 8.25 8.20
C VAL A 116 -15.39 7.09 7.58
N ALA A 117 -14.75 6.36 6.68
CA ALA A 117 -15.33 5.19 6.04
C ALA A 117 -14.27 4.11 5.81
N VAL A 118 -14.71 2.90 5.52
CA VAL A 118 -13.83 1.78 5.14
C VAL A 118 -14.14 1.37 3.71
N ALA A 119 -13.19 1.59 2.81
CA ALA A 119 -13.28 1.06 1.46
C ALA A 119 -12.93 -0.42 1.48
N VAL A 120 -13.80 -1.24 0.92
CA VAL A 120 -13.67 -2.70 0.93
C VAL A 120 -13.55 -3.18 -0.51
N VAL A 121 -12.41 -3.79 -0.86
CA VAL A 121 -12.15 -4.30 -2.20
C VAL A 121 -12.07 -5.83 -2.16
N LYS A 122 -12.84 -6.49 -3.02
CA LYS A 122 -12.79 -7.96 -3.15
C LYS A 122 -11.42 -8.38 -3.67
N ALA A 123 -10.79 -9.33 -2.98
CA ALA A 123 -9.42 -9.79 -3.27
C ALA A 123 -9.20 -10.28 -4.71
N THR A 124 -10.27 -10.70 -5.40
CA THR A 124 -10.21 -11.17 -6.79
C THR A 124 -10.14 -10.03 -7.82
N THR A 125 -10.20 -8.77 -7.40
CA THR A 125 -10.17 -7.59 -8.27
C THR A 125 -8.85 -6.84 -8.07
N VAL A 126 -7.74 -7.50 -8.41
CA VAL A 126 -6.39 -6.95 -8.29
C VAL A 126 -5.67 -7.14 -9.63
N ILE A 127 -5.03 -6.08 -10.11
CA ILE A 127 -4.13 -6.11 -11.27
C ILE A 127 -2.71 -6.00 -10.71
N VAL A 128 -1.80 -6.88 -11.17
CA VAL A 128 -0.39 -6.85 -10.80
C VAL A 128 0.41 -6.49 -12.03
N GLU A 129 1.20 -5.42 -11.94
CA GLU A 129 2.10 -4.96 -13.00
C GLU A 129 3.54 -5.06 -12.49
N THR A 130 4.47 -5.39 -13.39
CA THR A 130 5.90 -5.38 -13.11
C THR A 130 6.62 -4.58 -14.20
N ALA A 131 7.77 -3.99 -13.86
CA ALA A 131 8.59 -3.31 -14.85
C ALA A 131 9.01 -4.29 -15.96
N ARG A 132 9.05 -3.82 -17.22
CA ARG A 132 9.56 -4.63 -18.34
C ARG A 132 10.98 -5.11 -18.02
N PRO A 133 11.31 -6.40 -18.22
CA PRO A 133 12.67 -6.90 -18.02
C PRO A 133 13.67 -6.07 -18.83
N GLY A 134 14.62 -5.41 -18.15
CA GLY A 134 15.64 -4.56 -18.78
C GLY A 134 15.41 -3.05 -18.70
N ALA A 135 14.24 -2.59 -18.27
CA ALA A 135 14.07 -1.20 -17.86
C ALA A 135 14.68 -1.04 -16.45
N ALA A 136 16.00 -0.79 -16.38
CA ALA A 136 16.60 -0.36 -15.13
C ALA A 136 15.84 0.90 -14.67
N MET A 137 15.25 0.84 -13.47
CA MET A 137 14.83 2.04 -12.74
C MET A 137 16.06 2.95 -12.70
N ALA A 138 16.03 4.04 -13.47
CA ALA A 138 17.19 4.91 -13.64
C ALA A 138 17.69 5.32 -12.25
N SER A 139 18.84 4.78 -11.88
CA SER A 139 19.54 5.14 -10.65
C SER A 139 20.29 6.43 -10.92
N ASP A 140 19.83 7.52 -10.33
CA ASP A 140 20.64 8.70 -10.04
C ASP A 140 20.80 8.80 -8.52
#